data_AF-A0A1G0P1U2-F1
#
_entry.id   AF-A0A1G0P1U2-F1
#
_cell.length_a   1.000
_cell.length_b   1.000
_cell.length_c   1.000
_cell.angle_alpha   90.00
_cell.angle_beta   90.00
_cell.angle_gamma   90.00
#
_symmetry.space_group_name_H-M   'P 1'
#
loop_
_entity.id
_entity.type
_entity.pdbx_description
1 polymer ?
#
loop_
_entity_poly.entity_id
_entity_poly.type
_entity_poly.pdbx_seq_one_letter_code
_entity_poly.pdbx_strand_id
1 'polypeptide(L)'
;MKKLLLPFLVLSILLVSKPAYSTIDSLSIAEAIEDLNADFVPDRLGDTVKVAGVIISPNFQTSNSSFYLWDGTAGTDLFMSGTVFNWGLGDSLIITGVVTQFNGMTEIVPSNTAGWDSVGTGGVLPDAMEITLAAYKANPEMYEGSLILVKDLSLVGGTWPASSSANLSLSDGIDTVVFRIDSDTDIDGQTEPTWPQDVIGIGAQFDASAPYDGGYQIFPRYYTDFTPSAPIPVELISFTVSVEPNAVLLRWSTATETNNKGFEVERKSSSDNWSRIAFLDGNGTTTNIQIYSYADNSVTPGKYSYRLKQVDFNGTYKYSDAVEVSFTTVAKFELAQNYPNPFNPSTTISFSIPEGANVALKIYNTLGQEVKTLVNGFKEAGSYKVNFDAKNLTSGLYFYKLDAGTFSEVRKMTLIK
;
A
#
# COMPACT_ATOMS: atom_id res chain seq x y z
N MET A 1 17.48 16.78 10.07
CA MET A 1 16.69 17.09 8.84
C MET A 1 15.80 18.28 9.15
N LYS A 2 15.66 19.27 8.25
CA LYS A 2 14.86 20.50 8.52
C LYS A 2 13.49 20.14 9.11
N LYS A 3 13.03 20.83 10.16
CA LYS A 3 11.58 21.02 10.41
C LYS A 3 11.03 21.75 9.19
N LEU A 4 10.74 20.99 8.14
CA LEU A 4 10.34 21.51 6.84
C LEU A 4 8.91 22.03 7.00
N LEU A 5 8.72 23.33 6.80
CA LEU A 5 7.40 23.88 6.50
C LEU A 5 6.72 22.95 5.48
N LEU A 6 5.48 22.53 5.79
CA LEU A 6 4.63 21.75 4.89
C LEU A 6 4.84 22.19 3.44
N PRO A 7 5.08 21.28 2.48
CA PRO A 7 4.94 21.65 1.09
C PRO A 7 3.47 22.01 0.86
N PHE A 8 3.24 23.23 0.38
CA PHE A 8 1.95 23.71 -0.11
C PHE A 8 1.45 22.75 -1.21
N LEU A 9 0.72 21.69 -0.83
CA LEU A 9 -0.18 21.01 -1.73
C LEU A 9 -1.43 21.88 -1.78
N VAL A 10 -1.79 22.34 -2.99
CA VAL A 10 -3.03 23.08 -3.22
C VAL A 10 -4.20 22.12 -3.01
N LEU A 11 -4.54 21.89 -1.74
CA LEU A 11 -5.77 21.28 -1.30
C LEU A 11 -6.70 22.45 -0.97
N SER A 12 -7.86 22.49 -1.63
CA SER A 12 -8.90 23.50 -1.40
C SER A 12 -9.09 23.71 0.10
N ILE A 13 -8.68 24.88 0.57
CA ILE A 13 -8.78 25.31 1.96
C ILE A 13 -10.27 25.34 2.31
N LEU A 14 -10.76 24.29 2.97
CA LEU A 14 -11.77 24.51 4.00
C LEU A 14 -11.05 25.34 5.06
N LEU A 15 -11.49 26.59 5.23
CA LEU A 15 -11.07 27.40 6.37
C LEU A 15 -11.50 26.66 7.64
N VAL A 16 -10.60 25.87 8.22
CA VAL A 16 -10.66 25.61 9.65
C VAL A 16 -10.39 26.96 10.30
N SER A 17 -11.42 27.53 10.93
CA SER A 17 -11.32 28.82 11.58
C SER A 17 -10.21 28.75 12.63
N LYS A 18 -9.12 29.51 12.43
CA LYS A 18 -8.11 29.75 13.46
C LYS A 18 -8.86 30.15 14.75
N PRO A 19 -8.65 29.47 15.88
CA PRO A 19 -9.29 29.88 17.13
C PRO A 19 -8.93 31.34 17.43
N ALA A 20 -9.91 32.10 17.92
CA ALA A 20 -9.86 33.56 17.97
C ALA A 20 -8.87 34.08 19.03
N TYR A 21 -7.57 34.11 18.69
CA TYR A 21 -6.50 34.67 19.54
C TYR A 21 -5.72 35.82 18.87
N SER A 22 -6.27 36.45 17.82
CA SER A 22 -5.56 37.36 16.90
C SER A 22 -5.15 38.75 17.43
N THR A 23 -4.90 38.92 18.73
CA THR A 23 -4.48 40.23 19.31
C THR A 23 -3.33 40.14 20.32
N ILE A 24 -2.63 39.01 20.43
CA ILE A 24 -1.55 38.83 21.41
C ILE A 24 -0.20 38.70 20.70
N ASP A 25 0.82 39.36 21.26
CA ASP A 25 2.24 39.24 20.91
C ASP A 25 2.78 37.85 21.31
N SER A 26 2.29 36.82 20.64
CA SER A 26 2.62 35.40 20.87
C SER A 26 3.22 34.77 19.62
N LEU A 27 4.29 34.00 19.80
CA LEU A 27 4.85 33.14 18.74
C LEU A 27 3.87 32.01 18.43
N SER A 28 3.92 31.50 17.20
CA SER A 28 3.39 30.16 16.95
C SER A 28 4.25 29.10 17.64
N ILE A 29 3.66 27.95 17.96
CA ILE A 29 4.40 26.84 18.57
C ILE A 29 5.53 26.41 17.64
N ALA A 30 5.30 26.33 16.33
CA ALA A 30 6.34 25.96 15.36
C ALA A 30 7.56 26.91 15.39
N GLU A 31 7.34 28.23 15.54
CA GLU A 31 8.43 29.20 15.70
C GLU A 31 9.12 29.10 17.07
N ALA A 32 8.38 28.73 18.11
CA ALA A 32 8.92 28.58 19.46
C ALA A 32 9.85 27.36 19.58
N ILE A 33 9.56 26.27 18.85
CA ILE A 33 10.31 25.00 18.92
C ILE A 33 11.13 24.71 17.65
N GLU A 34 11.40 25.74 16.84
CA GLU A 34 12.12 25.58 15.57
C GLU A 34 13.53 25.02 15.77
N ASP A 35 13.93 24.12 14.87
CA ASP A 35 15.31 23.63 14.71
C ASP A 35 15.66 23.74 13.22
N LEU A 36 16.26 24.88 12.85
CA LEU A 36 16.61 25.22 11.47
C LEU A 36 17.93 24.59 11.05
N ASN A 37 18.82 24.37 12.01
CA ASN A 37 20.16 23.83 11.80
C ASN A 37 20.14 22.28 11.73
N ALA A 38 19.07 21.69 12.26
CA ALA A 38 18.72 20.29 12.22
C ALA A 38 19.64 19.38 13.03
N ASP A 39 20.10 19.87 14.19
CA ASP A 39 20.90 19.15 15.19
C ASP A 39 20.06 18.51 16.30
N PHE A 40 18.72 18.47 16.14
CA PHE A 40 17.76 17.92 17.10
C PHE A 40 17.72 18.69 18.41
N VAL A 41 18.16 19.95 18.39
CA VAL A 41 18.07 20.87 19.53
C VAL A 41 17.31 22.12 19.06
N PRO A 42 16.29 22.58 19.80
CA PRO A 42 15.59 23.81 19.45
C PRO A 42 16.55 25.00 19.42
N ASP A 43 16.49 25.82 18.36
CA ASP A 43 17.33 27.01 18.21
C ASP A 43 17.06 28.05 19.32
N ARG A 44 15.88 27.98 19.95
CA ARG A 44 15.43 28.82 21.08
C ARG A 44 15.65 28.19 22.45
N LEU A 45 16.45 27.12 22.56
CA LEU A 45 16.70 26.47 23.84
C LEU A 45 17.19 27.50 24.89
N GLY A 46 16.44 27.62 26.00
CA GLY A 46 16.71 28.58 27.08
C GLY A 46 16.00 29.95 26.93
N ASP A 47 15.38 30.25 25.79
CA ASP A 47 14.61 31.47 25.60
C ASP A 47 13.26 31.38 26.31
N THR A 48 12.80 32.51 26.84
CA THR A 48 11.40 32.65 27.29
C THR A 48 10.52 33.03 26.11
N VAL A 49 9.51 32.20 25.83
CA VAL A 49 8.54 32.39 24.75
C VAL A 49 7.14 32.55 25.32
N LYS A 50 6.26 33.16 24.52
CA LYS A 50 4.82 33.23 24.78
C LYS A 50 4.07 32.59 23.62
N VAL A 51 3.34 31.51 23.89
CA VAL A 51 2.57 30.75 22.90
C VAL A 51 1.11 30.63 23.33
N ALA A 52 0.21 30.34 22.39
CA ALA A 52 -1.19 30.10 22.68
C ALA A 52 -1.70 28.89 21.88
N GLY A 53 -2.54 28.06 22.48
CA GLY A 53 -3.03 26.86 21.81
C GLY A 53 -4.15 26.16 22.58
N VAL A 54 -4.51 24.98 22.10
CA VAL A 54 -5.50 24.08 22.69
C VAL A 54 -4.82 22.82 23.24
N ILE A 55 -5.29 22.34 24.37
CA ILE A 55 -4.80 21.10 24.97
C ILE A 55 -5.32 19.90 24.18
N ILE A 56 -4.41 19.01 23.78
CA ILE A 56 -4.73 17.83 22.96
C ILE A 56 -4.43 16.49 23.66
N SER A 57 -3.91 16.53 24.89
CA SER A 57 -3.65 15.34 25.72
C SER A 57 -4.22 15.47 27.14
N PRO A 58 -4.39 14.36 27.87
CA PRO A 58 -4.49 14.39 29.32
C PRO A 58 -3.19 14.90 29.94
N ASN A 59 -3.21 15.06 31.27
CA ASN A 59 -2.00 15.17 32.05
C ASN A 59 -1.29 13.81 32.11
N PHE A 60 -0.08 13.69 31.58
CA PHE A 60 0.72 12.46 31.65
C PHE A 60 1.55 12.35 32.95
N GLN A 61 1.08 12.96 34.03
CA GLN A 61 1.77 13.00 35.32
C GLN A 61 0.77 13.04 36.49
N THR A 62 0.98 12.23 37.53
CA THR A 62 0.18 12.30 38.77
C THR A 62 0.53 13.47 39.68
N SER A 63 1.84 13.81 39.84
CA SER A 63 2.31 14.81 40.82
C SER A 63 2.85 16.11 40.20
N ASN A 64 2.85 16.16 38.87
CA ASN A 64 3.29 17.29 38.06
C ASN A 64 2.22 17.58 37.01
N SER A 65 2.47 18.55 36.14
CA SER A 65 1.68 18.78 34.93
C SER A 65 2.56 18.53 33.69
N SER A 66 2.07 17.71 32.76
CA SER A 66 2.62 17.48 31.42
C SER A 66 1.45 17.36 30.46
N PHE A 67 1.23 18.40 29.68
CA PHE A 67 0.14 18.50 28.71
C PHE A 67 0.69 18.89 27.34
N TYR A 68 0.20 18.26 26.28
CA TYR A 68 0.50 18.71 24.93
C TYR A 68 -0.45 19.81 24.48
N LEU A 69 0.14 20.90 24.01
CA LEU A 69 -0.55 22.07 23.47
C LEU A 69 -0.35 22.12 21.96
N TRP A 70 -1.39 22.49 21.22
CA TRP A 70 -1.35 22.64 19.76
C TRP A 70 -2.00 23.95 19.31
N ASP A 71 -1.43 24.62 18.32
CA ASP A 71 -1.89 25.95 17.87
C ASP A 71 -2.31 26.03 16.39
N GLY A 72 -2.26 24.91 15.67
CA GLY A 72 -2.45 24.87 14.22
C GLY A 72 -1.16 24.70 13.42
N THR A 73 0.00 24.99 14.03
CA THR A 73 1.30 24.99 13.35
C THR A 73 2.19 23.84 13.80
N ALA A 74 2.21 23.55 15.10
CA ALA A 74 2.91 22.43 15.72
C ALA A 74 2.30 22.15 17.10
N GLY A 75 2.74 21.06 17.74
CA GLY A 75 2.45 20.82 19.15
C GLY A 75 3.73 20.70 19.97
N THR A 76 3.63 20.90 21.28
CA THR A 76 4.76 20.80 22.23
C THR A 76 4.24 20.38 23.59
N ASP A 77 5.07 19.70 24.37
CA ASP A 77 4.75 19.43 25.78
C ASP A 77 4.89 20.71 26.63
N LEU A 78 4.02 20.82 27.63
CA LEU A 78 4.04 21.84 28.66
C LEU A 78 4.27 21.19 30.01
N PHE A 79 5.42 21.44 30.61
CA PHE A 79 5.79 20.81 31.87
C PHE A 79 5.80 21.80 33.05
N MET A 80 5.29 21.36 34.21
CA MET A 80 5.47 22.05 35.48
C MET A 80 5.60 21.07 36.64
N SER A 81 6.70 21.17 37.37
CA SER A 81 6.95 20.32 38.55
C SER A 81 6.17 20.79 39.77
N GLY A 82 5.63 19.83 40.54
CA GLY A 82 5.04 20.05 41.86
C GLY A 82 3.71 20.82 41.86
N THR A 83 3.12 21.06 40.70
CA THR A 83 1.78 21.63 40.55
C THR A 83 0.99 20.78 39.56
N VAL A 84 -0.23 20.41 39.94
CA VAL A 84 -1.15 19.66 39.10
C VAL A 84 -2.31 20.57 38.73
N PHE A 85 -2.47 20.79 37.43
CA PHE A 85 -3.64 21.48 36.89
C PHE A 85 -4.69 20.47 36.42
N ASN A 86 -5.95 20.89 36.43
CA ASN A 86 -7.09 20.05 36.04
C ASN A 86 -7.74 20.56 34.75
N TRP A 87 -6.92 20.74 33.70
CA TRP A 87 -7.44 21.12 32.38
C TRP A 87 -7.90 19.91 31.59
N GLY A 88 -8.95 20.10 30.80
CA GLY A 88 -9.49 19.10 29.89
C GLY A 88 -8.97 19.26 28.47
N LEU A 89 -9.18 18.22 27.67
CA LEU A 89 -9.02 18.30 26.22
C LEU A 89 -9.84 19.46 25.65
N GLY A 90 -9.23 20.23 24.74
CA GLY A 90 -9.85 21.38 24.08
C GLY A 90 -9.82 22.67 24.90
N ASP A 91 -9.41 22.63 26.17
CA ASP A 91 -9.15 23.85 26.93
C ASP A 91 -8.04 24.64 26.24
N SER A 92 -8.20 25.96 26.21
CA SER A 92 -7.26 26.84 25.54
C SER A 92 -6.43 27.62 26.54
N LEU A 93 -5.12 27.62 26.31
CA LEU A 93 -4.14 28.24 27.18
C LEU A 93 -3.29 29.26 26.41
N ILE A 94 -2.86 30.29 27.13
CA ILE A 94 -1.70 31.11 26.79
C ILE A 94 -0.61 30.77 27.78
N ILE A 95 0.54 30.38 27.26
CA ILE A 95 1.68 29.94 28.06
C ILE A 95 2.83 30.90 27.87
N THR A 96 3.42 31.35 28.99
CA THR A 96 4.70 32.07 28.99
C THR A 96 5.72 31.23 29.77
N GLY A 97 6.72 30.69 29.07
CA GLY A 97 7.67 29.75 29.67
C GLY A 97 8.98 29.67 28.89
N VAL A 98 9.94 28.96 29.47
CA VAL A 98 11.27 28.75 28.87
C VAL A 98 11.22 27.52 27.97
N VAL A 99 11.76 27.61 26.76
CA VAL A 99 11.96 26.44 25.89
C VAL A 99 13.07 25.58 26.48
N THR A 100 12.77 24.34 26.81
CA THR A 100 13.70 23.36 27.35
C THR A 100 13.71 22.10 26.51
N GLN A 101 14.64 21.20 26.81
CA GLN A 101 14.70 19.88 26.22
C GLN A 101 14.91 18.85 27.33
N PHE A 102 14.06 17.82 27.35
CA PHE A 102 14.13 16.72 28.31
C PHE A 102 14.18 15.38 27.59
N ASN A 103 15.36 14.74 27.61
CA ASN A 103 15.62 13.50 26.88
C ASN A 103 15.21 13.59 25.39
N GLY A 104 15.72 14.61 24.71
CA GLY A 104 15.44 14.89 23.31
C GLY A 104 14.12 15.63 23.06
N MET A 105 13.11 15.39 23.90
CA MET A 105 11.79 16.00 23.76
C MET A 105 11.82 17.50 24.05
N THR A 106 11.24 18.31 23.16
CA THR A 106 11.11 19.76 23.36
C THR A 106 9.90 20.09 24.22
N GLU A 107 10.11 20.90 25.26
CA GLU A 107 9.07 21.32 26.20
C GLU A 107 9.11 22.84 26.43
N ILE A 108 7.98 23.41 26.82
CA ILE A 108 7.90 24.79 27.33
C ILE A 108 7.55 24.74 28.81
N VAL A 109 8.43 25.32 29.64
CA VAL A 109 8.35 25.25 31.10
C VAL A 109 8.13 26.65 31.68
N PRO A 110 6.91 26.98 32.11
CA PRO A 110 6.66 28.20 32.86
C PRO A 110 7.36 28.19 34.22
N SER A 111 7.98 29.31 34.57
CA SER A 111 8.71 29.45 35.84
C SER A 111 7.84 29.35 37.11
N ASN A 112 6.54 29.61 36.98
CA ASN A 112 5.55 29.55 38.06
C ASN A 112 4.12 29.53 37.46
N THR A 113 3.11 29.45 38.33
CA THR A 113 1.70 29.37 37.92
C THR A 113 1.19 30.59 37.15
N ALA A 114 1.82 31.77 37.27
CA ALA A 114 1.42 32.97 36.52
C ALA A 114 1.78 32.91 35.03
N GLY A 115 2.58 31.92 34.59
CA GLY A 115 2.84 31.67 33.18
C GLY A 115 1.78 30.78 32.50
N TRP A 116 0.73 30.37 33.23
CA TRP A 116 -0.35 29.51 32.74
C TRP A 116 -1.67 30.27 32.74
N ASP A 117 -2.01 30.91 31.63
CA ASP A 117 -3.24 31.69 31.49
C ASP A 117 -4.31 30.87 30.75
N SER A 118 -5.33 30.40 31.46
CA SER A 118 -6.50 29.78 30.81
C SER A 118 -7.38 30.85 30.16
N VAL A 119 -7.70 30.66 28.88
CA VAL A 119 -8.46 31.64 28.07
C VAL A 119 -9.76 31.09 27.52
N GLY A 120 -10.00 29.78 27.63
CA GLY A 120 -11.25 29.14 27.25
C GLY A 120 -11.29 27.68 27.66
N THR A 121 -12.50 27.13 27.77
CA THR A 121 -12.72 25.72 28.11
C THR A 121 -13.53 25.01 27.04
N GLY A 122 -13.29 23.70 26.86
CA GLY A 122 -14.09 22.84 25.99
C GLY A 122 -14.09 23.25 24.51
N GLY A 123 -12.97 23.77 24.00
CA GLY A 123 -12.78 24.06 22.59
C GLY A 123 -12.81 22.80 21.72
N VAL A 124 -12.94 23.00 20.40
CA VAL A 124 -12.91 21.91 19.43
C VAL A 124 -11.48 21.39 19.32
N LEU A 125 -11.30 20.07 19.45
CA LEU A 125 -10.02 19.41 19.21
C LEU A 125 -9.68 19.38 17.72
N PRO A 126 -8.40 19.46 17.34
CA PRO A 126 -7.99 19.15 15.98
C PRO A 126 -8.30 17.69 15.63
N ASP A 127 -8.59 17.46 14.36
CA ASP A 127 -8.57 16.10 13.82
C ASP A 127 -7.14 15.55 13.89
N ALA A 128 -7.01 14.27 14.26
CA ALA A 128 -5.72 13.60 14.27
C ALA A 128 -5.16 13.47 12.84
N MET A 129 -3.87 13.74 12.67
CA MET A 129 -3.20 13.60 11.38
C MET A 129 -3.00 12.11 11.06
N GLU A 130 -3.71 11.62 10.04
CA GLU A 130 -3.54 10.24 9.57
C GLU A 130 -2.19 10.05 8.87
N ILE A 131 -1.38 9.11 9.37
CA ILE A 131 -0.04 8.79 8.85
C ILE A 131 0.20 7.27 8.81
N THR A 132 1.23 6.84 8.07
CA THR A 132 1.74 5.46 8.10
C THR A 132 2.92 5.33 9.04
N LEU A 133 3.20 4.11 9.54
CA LEU A 133 4.42 3.88 10.33
C LEU A 133 5.69 4.10 9.51
N ALA A 134 5.66 3.81 8.22
CA ALA A 134 6.76 4.12 7.30
C ALA A 134 7.05 5.63 7.26
N ALA A 135 6.01 6.47 7.16
CA ALA A 135 6.14 7.93 7.17
C ALA A 135 6.66 8.43 8.52
N TYR A 136 6.14 7.87 9.62
CA TYR A 136 6.61 8.18 10.98
C TYR A 136 8.10 7.87 11.12
N LYS A 137 8.54 6.64 10.79
CA LYS A 137 9.95 6.23 10.90
C LYS A 137 10.89 6.99 9.97
N ALA A 138 10.41 7.45 8.82
CA ALA A 138 11.24 8.21 7.89
C ALA A 138 11.63 9.57 8.47
N ASN A 139 10.75 10.22 9.23
CA ASN A 139 10.96 11.56 9.80
C ASN A 139 10.26 11.71 11.17
N PRO A 140 10.61 10.96 12.22
CA PRO A 140 9.81 10.92 13.45
C PRO A 140 9.77 12.27 14.19
N GLU A 141 10.86 13.04 14.11
CA GLU A 141 10.97 14.41 14.64
C GLU A 141 9.85 15.34 14.16
N MET A 142 9.34 15.17 12.93
CA MET A 142 8.30 16.05 12.40
C MET A 142 6.94 15.87 13.07
N TYR A 143 6.75 14.73 13.75
CA TYR A 143 5.50 14.36 14.40
C TYR A 143 5.57 14.53 15.93
N GLU A 144 6.71 14.96 16.47
CA GLU A 144 6.83 15.27 17.88
C GLU A 144 5.79 16.34 18.29
N GLY A 145 5.11 16.09 19.41
CA GLY A 145 4.02 16.92 19.92
C GLY A 145 2.73 16.91 19.09
N SER A 146 2.69 16.18 17.98
CA SER A 146 1.54 16.16 17.08
C SER A 146 0.55 15.05 17.42
N LEU A 147 -0.74 15.35 17.28
CA LEU A 147 -1.81 14.34 17.35
C LEU A 147 -1.89 13.57 16.04
N ILE A 148 -1.61 12.27 16.08
CA ILE A 148 -1.54 11.40 14.91
C ILE A 148 -2.49 10.21 15.03
N LEU A 149 -2.97 9.73 13.88
CA LEU A 149 -3.75 8.51 13.73
C LEU A 149 -2.96 7.52 12.87
N VAL A 150 -2.78 6.30 13.36
CA VAL A 150 -2.19 5.20 12.59
C VAL A 150 -3.16 4.03 12.57
N LYS A 151 -3.44 3.50 11.38
CA LYS A 151 -4.47 2.49 11.17
C LYS A 151 -3.92 1.07 11.09
N ASP A 152 -4.80 0.10 11.33
CA ASP A 152 -4.57 -1.33 11.16
C ASP A 152 -3.33 -1.87 11.88
N LEU A 153 -3.15 -1.44 13.11
CA LEU A 153 -2.03 -1.86 13.94
C LEU A 153 -2.33 -3.17 14.66
N SER A 154 -1.33 -4.04 14.76
CA SER A 154 -1.35 -5.26 15.57
C SER A 154 -0.24 -5.22 16.61
N LEU A 155 -0.50 -5.76 17.81
CA LEU A 155 0.53 -5.96 18.83
C LEU A 155 1.49 -7.07 18.41
N VAL A 156 2.78 -6.74 18.29
CA VAL A 156 3.85 -7.69 17.92
C VAL A 156 4.93 -7.83 18.98
N GLY A 157 4.88 -7.04 20.05
CA GLY A 157 5.80 -7.14 21.20
C GLY A 157 5.38 -6.28 22.37
N GLY A 158 5.88 -6.61 23.57
CA GLY A 158 5.41 -6.00 24.82
C GLY A 158 4.19 -6.74 25.40
N THR A 159 3.74 -6.31 26.57
CA THR A 159 2.59 -6.90 27.28
C THR A 159 1.64 -5.78 27.67
N TRP A 160 0.35 -5.96 27.41
CA TRP A 160 -0.67 -5.00 27.82
C TRP A 160 -0.60 -4.76 29.35
N PRO A 161 -0.48 -3.50 29.80
CA PRO A 161 -0.21 -3.22 31.21
C PRO A 161 -1.45 -3.39 32.09
N ALA A 162 -1.25 -3.97 33.28
CA ALA A 162 -2.31 -4.14 34.28
C ALA A 162 -2.41 -2.97 35.28
N SER A 163 -1.29 -2.28 35.59
CA SER A 163 -1.27 -1.19 36.58
C SER A 163 0.05 -0.39 36.56
N SER A 164 0.70 -0.24 35.41
CA SER A 164 1.98 0.46 35.27
C SER A 164 2.22 0.89 33.84
N SER A 165 3.02 1.94 33.60
CA SER A 165 3.42 2.28 32.23
C SER A 165 4.12 1.10 31.55
N ALA A 166 3.90 0.93 30.24
CA ALA A 166 4.50 -0.12 29.44
C ALA A 166 4.79 0.35 28.02
N ASN A 167 5.76 -0.31 27.38
CA ASN A 167 6.04 -0.12 25.96
C ASN A 167 5.45 -1.29 25.19
N LEU A 168 4.61 -0.98 24.22
CA LEU A 168 4.07 -1.93 23.25
C LEU A 168 4.73 -1.69 21.90
N SER A 169 5.10 -2.76 21.21
CA SER A 169 5.55 -2.72 19.82
C SER A 169 4.35 -3.00 18.93
N LEU A 170 3.84 -1.97 18.24
CA LEU A 170 2.72 -2.10 17.32
C LEU A 170 3.21 -2.05 15.87
N SER A 171 2.60 -2.87 15.02
CA SER A 171 3.00 -3.02 13.61
C SER A 171 1.81 -2.94 12.67
N ASP A 172 2.02 -2.32 11.51
CA ASP A 172 1.11 -2.33 10.36
C ASP A 172 1.36 -3.54 9.42
N GLY A 173 2.13 -4.53 9.88
CA GLY A 173 2.56 -5.70 9.11
C GLY A 173 3.86 -5.51 8.32
N ILE A 174 4.37 -4.28 8.20
CA ILE A 174 5.62 -3.94 7.51
C ILE A 174 6.61 -3.31 8.49
N ASP A 175 6.20 -2.20 9.09
CA ASP A 175 6.98 -1.43 10.04
C ASP A 175 6.47 -1.67 11.47
N THR A 176 7.31 -1.34 12.44
CA THR A 176 6.99 -1.47 13.87
C THR A 176 7.50 -0.24 14.60
N VAL A 177 6.65 0.32 15.47
CA VAL A 177 6.94 1.50 16.28
C VAL A 177 6.55 1.23 17.74
N VAL A 178 7.25 1.88 18.67
CA VAL A 178 6.95 1.80 20.10
C VAL A 178 5.79 2.73 20.43
N PHE A 179 4.77 2.18 21.06
CA PHE A 179 3.67 2.90 21.69
C PHE A 179 3.86 2.83 23.21
N ARG A 180 3.97 4.00 23.84
CA ARG A 180 4.10 4.14 25.29
C ARG A 180 2.72 4.25 25.90
N ILE A 181 2.31 3.20 26.62
CA ILE A 181 1.15 3.27 27.49
C ILE A 181 1.60 3.89 28.79
N ASP A 182 1.06 5.05 29.14
CA ASP A 182 1.37 5.72 30.39
C ASP A 182 0.33 5.36 31.46
N SER A 183 0.77 5.00 32.67
CA SER A 183 -0.13 4.66 33.78
C SER A 183 -0.88 5.86 34.39
N ASP A 184 -0.55 7.08 33.97
CA ASP A 184 -1.32 8.27 34.32
C ASP A 184 -2.56 8.46 33.40
N THR A 185 -2.85 7.49 32.52
CA THR A 185 -4.04 7.48 31.63
C THR A 185 -5.11 6.50 32.10
N ASP A 186 -6.21 6.34 31.34
CA ASP A 186 -7.26 5.34 31.62
C ASP A 186 -7.03 3.99 30.92
N ILE A 187 -5.84 3.78 30.34
CA ILE A 187 -5.52 2.64 29.47
C ILE A 187 -5.07 1.41 30.27
N ASP A 188 -4.13 1.58 31.21
CA ASP A 188 -3.62 0.45 31.99
C ASP A 188 -4.70 -0.12 32.92
N GLY A 189 -4.67 -1.43 33.09
CA GLY A 189 -5.71 -2.16 33.83
C GLY A 189 -7.01 -2.39 33.06
N GLN A 190 -7.18 -1.80 31.87
CA GLN A 190 -8.25 -2.18 30.96
C GLN A 190 -7.98 -3.58 30.38
N THR A 191 -9.04 -4.19 29.85
CA THR A 191 -8.88 -5.42 29.05
C THR A 191 -8.13 -5.07 27.76
N GLU A 192 -7.16 -5.89 27.37
CA GLU A 192 -6.46 -5.70 26.10
C GLU A 192 -7.45 -5.73 24.92
N PRO A 193 -7.39 -4.75 23.99
CA PRO A 193 -8.28 -4.73 22.84
C PRO A 193 -7.98 -5.90 21.89
N THR A 194 -8.99 -6.30 21.12
CA THR A 194 -8.79 -7.33 20.09
C THR A 194 -8.19 -6.70 18.84
N TRP A 195 -6.93 -7.01 18.55
CA TRP A 195 -6.23 -6.53 17.37
C TRP A 195 -6.83 -7.06 16.04
N PRO A 196 -6.76 -6.31 14.93
CA PRO A 196 -6.09 -5.01 14.77
C PRO A 196 -6.90 -3.80 15.28
N GLN A 197 -6.20 -2.69 15.54
CA GLN A 197 -6.77 -1.42 16.01
C GLN A 197 -6.20 -0.23 15.22
N ASP A 198 -7.04 0.76 14.96
CA ASP A 198 -6.62 2.11 14.60
C ASP A 198 -6.34 2.84 15.92
N VAL A 199 -5.16 3.47 16.02
CA VAL A 199 -4.66 4.07 17.25
C VAL A 199 -4.39 5.55 17.03
N ILE A 200 -5.00 6.39 17.88
CA ILE A 200 -4.67 7.81 18.00
C ILE A 200 -3.62 7.98 19.11
N GLY A 201 -2.66 8.88 18.93
CA GLY A 201 -1.71 9.22 19.98
C GLY A 201 -0.91 10.48 19.68
N ILE A 202 -0.09 10.88 20.64
CA ILE A 202 0.85 11.99 20.52
C ILE A 202 2.23 11.46 20.15
N GLY A 203 2.86 11.99 19.10
CA GLY A 203 4.26 11.70 18.82
C GLY A 203 5.17 12.31 19.88
N ALA A 204 6.13 11.54 20.40
CA ALA A 204 7.01 11.96 21.49
C ALA A 204 8.40 11.31 21.35
N GLN A 205 9.32 11.72 22.22
CA GLN A 205 10.68 11.21 22.25
C GLN A 205 11.14 10.91 23.68
N PHE A 206 12.02 9.93 23.82
CA PHE A 206 12.78 9.68 25.05
C PHE A 206 14.17 9.15 24.70
N ASP A 207 15.08 10.07 24.43
CA ASP A 207 16.50 9.80 24.20
C ASP A 207 17.36 10.67 25.12
N ALA A 208 18.04 10.06 26.09
CA ALA A 208 18.88 10.80 27.03
C ALA A 208 20.26 11.18 26.47
N SER A 209 20.59 10.77 25.25
CA SER A 209 21.94 10.90 24.69
C SER A 209 21.96 11.71 23.39
N ALA A 210 22.83 12.71 23.32
CA ALA A 210 23.11 13.41 22.07
C ALA A 210 23.57 12.40 20.99
N PRO A 211 23.12 12.53 19.73
CA PRO A 211 22.48 13.72 19.16
C PRO A 211 20.94 13.77 19.29
N TYR A 212 20.32 12.96 20.17
CA TYR A 212 18.86 12.97 20.36
C TYR A 212 18.08 12.61 19.09
N ASP A 213 18.57 11.62 18.34
CA ASP A 213 17.98 11.16 17.08
C ASP A 213 17.27 9.80 17.21
N GLY A 214 17.14 9.29 18.45
CA GLY A 214 16.52 8.02 18.78
C GLY A 214 15.30 8.15 19.70
N GLY A 215 14.85 7.03 20.26
CA GLY A 215 13.87 7.03 21.35
C GLY A 215 12.45 7.50 21.00
N TYR A 216 12.13 7.69 19.72
CA TYR A 216 10.80 8.11 19.29
C TYR A 216 9.73 7.06 19.56
N GLN A 217 8.57 7.54 20.03
CA GLN A 217 7.48 6.72 20.50
C GLN A 217 6.16 7.48 20.39
N ILE A 218 5.04 6.76 20.43
CA ILE A 218 3.70 7.35 20.34
C ILE A 218 2.98 7.12 21.66
N PHE A 219 2.35 8.16 22.21
CA PHE A 219 1.59 8.12 23.46
C PHE A 219 0.08 8.14 23.16
N PRO A 220 -0.61 7.00 23.14
CA PRO A 220 -2.06 6.98 23.21
C PRO A 220 -2.53 7.73 24.46
N ARG A 221 -3.61 8.50 24.32
CA ARG A 221 -4.08 9.41 25.36
C ARG A 221 -5.13 8.74 26.23
N TYR A 222 -5.98 7.91 25.60
CA TYR A 222 -7.08 7.21 26.27
C TYR A 222 -7.28 5.80 25.72
N TYR A 223 -7.96 4.93 26.48
CA TYR A 223 -8.36 3.61 26.00
C TYR A 223 -9.25 3.70 24.74
N THR A 224 -10.03 4.78 24.64
CA THR A 224 -10.86 5.08 23.47
C THR A 224 -10.09 5.50 22.22
N ASP A 225 -8.78 5.80 22.34
CA ASP A 225 -7.93 6.02 21.17
C ASP A 225 -7.61 4.71 20.44
N PHE A 226 -7.87 3.53 21.05
CA PHE A 226 -7.84 2.23 20.38
C PHE A 226 -9.23 1.92 19.85
N THR A 227 -9.38 2.02 18.54
CA THR A 227 -10.64 1.71 17.86
C THR A 227 -10.48 0.49 16.97
N PRO A 228 -11.43 -0.46 16.96
CA PRO A 228 -11.34 -1.61 16.06
C PRO A 228 -11.17 -1.14 14.63
N SER A 229 -10.08 -1.57 13.99
CA SER A 229 -9.85 -1.24 12.58
C SER A 229 -11.03 -1.77 11.78
N ALA A 230 -11.72 -0.87 11.08
CA ALA A 230 -12.67 -1.31 10.09
C ALA A 230 -11.87 -2.07 9.03
N PRO A 231 -12.25 -3.31 8.67
CA PRO A 231 -11.63 -3.96 7.53
C PRO A 231 -11.98 -3.10 6.32
N ILE A 232 -11.05 -2.25 5.88
CA ILE A 232 -11.19 -1.56 4.61
C ILE A 232 -10.92 -2.66 3.59
N PRO A 233 -11.95 -3.22 2.93
CA PRO A 233 -11.71 -4.30 2.02
C PRO A 233 -10.91 -3.73 0.85
N VAL A 234 -10.01 -4.51 0.25
CA VAL A 234 -9.63 -4.21 -1.13
C VAL A 234 -10.92 -4.10 -1.94
N GLU A 235 -11.10 -2.94 -2.55
CA GLU A 235 -12.19 -2.72 -3.50
C GLU A 235 -11.72 -3.20 -4.87
N LEU A 236 -11.96 -4.49 -5.12
CA LEU A 236 -11.76 -5.09 -6.41
C LEU A 236 -12.70 -4.43 -7.42
N ILE A 237 -12.15 -3.65 -8.35
CA ILE A 237 -12.93 -3.00 -9.42
C ILE A 237 -13.41 -4.04 -10.42
N SER A 238 -12.52 -4.99 -10.76
CA SER A 238 -12.80 -6.00 -11.78
C SER A 238 -11.96 -7.24 -11.56
N PHE A 239 -12.53 -8.41 -11.83
CA PHE A 239 -11.77 -9.64 -12.07
C PHE A 239 -12.33 -10.33 -13.31
N THR A 240 -11.47 -10.52 -14.31
CA THR A 240 -11.84 -11.06 -15.62
C THR A 240 -10.93 -12.20 -16.00
N VAL A 241 -11.49 -13.17 -16.72
CA VAL A 241 -10.81 -14.38 -17.17
C VAL A 241 -11.13 -14.57 -18.64
N SER A 242 -10.11 -14.70 -19.49
CA SER A 242 -10.26 -14.91 -20.94
C SER A 242 -9.41 -16.08 -21.42
N VAL A 243 -9.91 -16.80 -22.43
CA VAL A 243 -9.17 -17.91 -23.06
C VAL A 243 -8.26 -17.38 -24.15
N GLU A 244 -6.99 -17.73 -24.08
CA GLU A 244 -5.98 -17.56 -25.12
C GLU A 244 -5.64 -18.95 -25.73
N PRO A 245 -4.99 -19.04 -26.91
CA PRO A 245 -4.77 -20.33 -27.58
C PRO A 245 -4.10 -21.41 -26.71
N ASN A 246 -3.20 -21.01 -25.81
CA ASN A 246 -2.38 -21.91 -25.00
C ASN A 246 -2.44 -21.56 -23.50
N ALA A 247 -3.36 -20.69 -23.07
CA ALA A 247 -3.42 -20.22 -21.69
C ALA A 247 -4.81 -19.71 -21.33
N VAL A 248 -5.08 -19.59 -20.03
CA VAL A 248 -6.16 -18.74 -19.53
C VAL A 248 -5.54 -17.49 -18.93
N LEU A 249 -5.92 -16.32 -19.45
CA LEU A 249 -5.44 -15.02 -18.99
C LEU A 249 -6.41 -14.44 -17.95
N LEU A 250 -5.89 -14.16 -16.77
CA LEU A 250 -6.60 -13.52 -15.66
C LEU A 250 -6.13 -12.07 -15.55
N ARG A 251 -7.07 -11.13 -15.38
CA ARG A 251 -6.78 -9.71 -15.18
C ARG A 251 -7.68 -9.14 -14.10
N TRP A 252 -7.10 -8.36 -13.19
CA TRP A 252 -7.86 -7.64 -12.17
C TRP A 252 -7.29 -6.26 -11.91
N SER A 253 -8.12 -5.43 -11.28
CA SER A 253 -7.73 -4.12 -10.79
C SER A 253 -8.39 -3.81 -9.46
N THR A 254 -7.71 -3.01 -8.66
CA THR A 254 -8.13 -2.54 -7.33
C THR A 254 -8.27 -1.04 -7.35
N ALA A 255 -9.28 -0.48 -6.68
CA ALA A 255 -9.41 0.97 -6.50
C ALA A 255 -8.47 1.46 -5.40
N THR A 256 -8.46 0.71 -4.30
CA THR A 256 -7.60 0.90 -3.15
C THR A 256 -7.13 -0.46 -2.64
N GLU A 257 -6.00 -0.45 -1.95
CA GLU A 257 -5.49 -1.58 -1.19
C GLU A 257 -5.16 -1.10 0.22
N THR A 258 -5.44 -1.94 1.20
CA THR A 258 -5.10 -1.68 2.61
C THR A 258 -4.47 -2.94 3.14
N ASN A 259 -3.26 -2.82 3.67
CA ASN A 259 -2.52 -3.94 4.24
C ASN A 259 -2.38 -5.15 3.29
N ASN A 260 -2.50 -4.93 1.98
CA ASN A 260 -2.58 -6.02 1.01
C ASN A 260 -1.19 -6.59 0.75
N LYS A 261 -0.93 -7.78 1.31
CA LYS A 261 0.29 -8.54 1.02
C LYS A 261 0.29 -9.06 -0.42
N GLY A 262 -0.87 -9.43 -0.95
CA GLY A 262 -1.01 -9.84 -2.33
C GLY A 262 -2.17 -10.79 -2.59
N PHE A 263 -2.16 -11.40 -3.78
CA PHE A 263 -3.25 -12.21 -4.29
C PHE A 263 -2.80 -13.65 -4.54
N GLU A 264 -3.39 -14.61 -3.85
CA GLU A 264 -3.35 -16.01 -4.25
C GLU A 264 -4.33 -16.21 -5.42
N VAL A 265 -3.80 -16.63 -6.56
CA VAL A 265 -4.61 -17.06 -7.70
C VAL A 265 -4.98 -18.50 -7.46
N GLU A 266 -6.28 -18.77 -7.30
CA GLU A 266 -6.78 -20.11 -7.08
C GLU A 266 -7.58 -20.60 -8.29
N ARG A 267 -7.41 -21.88 -8.59
CA ARG A 267 -8.11 -22.59 -9.65
C ARG A 267 -8.68 -23.90 -9.12
N LYS A 268 -9.87 -24.26 -9.61
CA LYS A 268 -10.38 -25.63 -9.55
C LYS A 268 -10.85 -26.09 -10.92
N SER A 269 -10.76 -27.39 -11.18
CA SER A 269 -11.49 -28.04 -12.26
C SER A 269 -12.88 -28.46 -11.76
N SER A 270 -13.73 -29.00 -12.64
CA SER A 270 -15.05 -29.53 -12.27
C SER A 270 -15.02 -30.68 -11.25
N SER A 271 -13.90 -31.41 -11.13
CA SER A 271 -13.76 -32.55 -10.24
C SER A 271 -12.84 -32.30 -9.04
N ASP A 272 -12.17 -31.15 -8.99
CA ASP A 272 -11.11 -30.87 -8.02
C ASP A 272 -11.51 -29.80 -6.99
N ASN A 273 -10.78 -29.81 -5.87
CA ASN A 273 -10.81 -28.73 -4.90
C ASN A 273 -10.04 -27.50 -5.42
N TRP A 274 -10.31 -26.34 -4.81
CA TRP A 274 -9.51 -25.14 -5.04
C TRP A 274 -8.04 -25.40 -4.71
N SER A 275 -7.17 -24.99 -5.63
CA SER A 275 -5.72 -25.09 -5.49
C SER A 275 -5.10 -23.75 -5.86
N ARG A 276 -4.12 -23.31 -5.06
CA ARG A 276 -3.31 -22.14 -5.37
C ARG A 276 -2.37 -22.48 -6.53
N ILE A 277 -2.42 -21.68 -7.59
CA ILE A 277 -1.56 -21.83 -8.77
C ILE A 277 -0.52 -20.72 -8.90
N ALA A 278 -0.74 -19.57 -8.25
CA ALA A 278 0.22 -18.47 -8.20
C ALA A 278 0.00 -17.56 -6.98
N PHE A 279 0.99 -16.71 -6.71
CA PHE A 279 0.84 -15.55 -5.82
C PHE A 279 1.52 -14.35 -6.47
N LEU A 280 0.83 -13.21 -6.44
CA LEU A 280 1.36 -11.94 -6.90
C LEU A 280 1.37 -10.98 -5.72
N ASP A 281 2.51 -10.34 -5.48
CA ASP A 281 2.66 -9.36 -4.40
C ASP A 281 1.72 -8.17 -4.63
N GLY A 282 1.11 -7.70 -3.54
CA GLY A 282 0.30 -6.49 -3.51
C GLY A 282 1.16 -5.23 -3.33
N ASN A 283 0.51 -4.08 -3.26
CA ASN A 283 1.19 -2.80 -3.02
C ASN A 283 1.03 -2.29 -1.58
N GLY A 284 0.64 -3.18 -0.64
CA GLY A 284 0.40 -2.82 0.75
C GLY A 284 -0.81 -1.90 0.91
N THR A 285 -0.59 -0.72 1.46
CA THR A 285 -1.63 0.29 1.61
C THR A 285 -1.47 1.37 0.54
N THR A 286 -2.42 1.46 -0.37
CA THR A 286 -2.44 2.46 -1.43
C THR A 286 -3.85 2.86 -1.82
N THR A 287 -4.03 4.14 -2.17
CA THR A 287 -5.27 4.66 -2.75
C THR A 287 -5.18 4.80 -4.28
N ASN A 288 -4.05 4.41 -4.87
CA ASN A 288 -3.85 4.42 -6.32
C ASN A 288 -4.37 3.12 -6.93
N ILE A 289 -5.02 3.24 -8.09
CA ILE A 289 -5.47 2.07 -8.86
C ILE A 289 -4.28 1.19 -9.22
N GLN A 290 -4.38 -0.10 -8.91
CA GLN A 290 -3.42 -1.11 -9.34
C GLN A 290 -4.03 -2.04 -10.38
N ILE A 291 -3.19 -2.55 -11.28
CA ILE A 291 -3.58 -3.44 -12.36
C ILE A 291 -2.65 -4.65 -12.36
N TYR A 292 -3.24 -5.83 -12.36
CA TYR A 292 -2.53 -7.10 -12.29
C TYR A 292 -2.94 -8.03 -13.42
N SER A 293 -2.06 -8.98 -13.76
CA SER A 293 -2.35 -10.03 -14.73
C SER A 293 -1.58 -11.31 -14.44
N TYR A 294 -2.21 -12.45 -14.72
CA TYR A 294 -1.58 -13.77 -14.62
C TYR A 294 -2.04 -14.67 -15.76
N ALA A 295 -1.13 -15.43 -16.37
CA ALA A 295 -1.43 -16.38 -17.44
C ALA A 295 -1.24 -17.81 -16.92
N ASP A 296 -2.32 -18.57 -16.83
CA ASP A 296 -2.27 -20.00 -16.51
C ASP A 296 -2.01 -20.81 -17.79
N ASN A 297 -0.75 -21.21 -17.97
CA ASN A 297 -0.29 -22.02 -19.10
C ASN A 297 -0.37 -23.54 -18.82
N SER A 298 -0.88 -23.94 -17.65
CA SER A 298 -0.93 -25.36 -17.23
C SER A 298 -2.28 -26.02 -17.50
N VAL A 299 -3.18 -25.32 -18.21
CA VAL A 299 -4.53 -25.77 -18.52
C VAL A 299 -4.55 -26.83 -19.62
N THR A 300 -5.42 -27.82 -19.45
CA THR A 300 -5.77 -28.81 -20.48
C THR A 300 -7.23 -28.62 -20.88
N PRO A 301 -7.72 -29.22 -21.98
CA PRO A 301 -9.14 -29.10 -22.36
C PRO A 301 -10.07 -29.47 -21.21
N GLY A 302 -10.92 -28.54 -20.80
CA GLY A 302 -11.76 -28.71 -19.63
C GLY A 302 -12.45 -27.43 -19.17
N LYS A 303 -13.28 -27.58 -18.13
CA LYS A 303 -13.90 -26.45 -17.43
C LYS A 303 -13.12 -26.12 -16.17
N TYR A 304 -12.87 -24.83 -15.97
CA TYR A 304 -12.16 -24.31 -14.82
C TYR A 304 -12.92 -23.16 -14.20
N SER A 305 -12.85 -23.05 -12.87
CA SER A 305 -13.22 -21.84 -12.15
C SER A 305 -11.96 -21.22 -11.56
N TYR A 306 -11.87 -19.89 -11.64
CA TYR A 306 -10.81 -19.11 -11.03
C TYR A 306 -11.40 -18.14 -10.01
N ARG A 307 -10.65 -17.87 -8.95
CA ARG A 307 -10.93 -16.80 -7.99
C ARG A 307 -9.62 -16.23 -7.46
N LEU A 308 -9.69 -15.04 -6.91
CA LEU A 308 -8.61 -14.44 -6.15
C LEU A 308 -8.88 -14.63 -4.67
N LYS A 309 -7.84 -14.93 -3.91
CA LYS A 309 -7.81 -14.78 -2.46
C LYS A 309 -6.81 -13.68 -2.15
N GLN A 310 -7.33 -12.50 -1.84
CA GLN A 310 -6.54 -11.39 -1.32
C GLN A 310 -6.09 -11.76 0.10
N VAL A 311 -4.81 -11.59 0.39
CA VAL A 311 -4.20 -11.89 1.68
C VAL A 311 -3.55 -10.62 2.20
N ASP A 312 -3.80 -10.29 3.46
CA ASP A 312 -3.22 -9.12 4.12
C ASP A 312 -1.93 -9.49 4.87
N PHE A 313 -1.09 -8.52 5.26
CA PHE A 313 0.16 -8.84 5.97
C PHE A 313 -0.10 -9.49 7.34
N ASN A 314 -1.23 -9.17 7.97
CA ASN A 314 -1.70 -9.80 9.21
C ASN A 314 -2.25 -11.24 9.01
N GLY A 315 -2.32 -11.73 7.77
CA GLY A 315 -2.77 -13.08 7.44
C GLY A 315 -4.29 -13.25 7.28
N THR A 316 -5.08 -12.19 7.48
CA THR A 316 -6.49 -12.18 7.10
C THR A 316 -6.65 -12.24 5.58
N TYR A 317 -7.82 -12.66 5.10
CA TYR A 317 -8.04 -12.83 3.67
C TYR A 317 -9.49 -12.65 3.25
N LYS A 318 -9.68 -12.31 1.97
CA LYS A 318 -10.99 -12.19 1.31
C LYS A 318 -10.95 -12.85 -0.07
N TYR A 319 -12.04 -13.53 -0.43
CA TYR A 319 -12.20 -14.10 -1.78
C TYR A 319 -12.95 -13.14 -2.70
N SER A 320 -12.55 -13.12 -3.97
CA SER A 320 -13.40 -12.62 -5.05
C SER A 320 -14.52 -13.60 -5.37
N ASP A 321 -15.49 -13.15 -6.17
CA ASP A 321 -16.37 -14.06 -6.88
C ASP A 321 -15.56 -14.98 -7.82
N ALA A 322 -16.08 -16.19 -8.01
CA ALA A 322 -15.49 -17.15 -8.92
C ALA A 322 -15.97 -16.92 -10.35
N VAL A 323 -15.04 -16.97 -11.31
CA VAL A 323 -15.33 -16.87 -12.74
C VAL A 323 -15.07 -18.22 -13.39
N GLU A 324 -16.08 -18.78 -14.07
CA GLU A 324 -15.96 -20.03 -14.82
C GLU A 324 -15.56 -19.77 -16.27
N VAL A 325 -14.68 -20.62 -16.81
CA VAL A 325 -14.27 -20.61 -18.20
C VAL A 325 -14.16 -22.05 -18.73
N SER A 326 -14.51 -22.25 -20.00
CA SER A 326 -14.25 -23.51 -20.71
C SER A 326 -13.01 -23.32 -21.57
N PHE A 327 -11.91 -23.97 -21.19
CA PHE A 327 -10.70 -24.01 -22.00
C PHE A 327 -10.83 -25.16 -22.99
N THR A 328 -10.86 -24.85 -24.28
CA THR A 328 -10.82 -25.84 -25.35
C THR A 328 -9.52 -25.64 -26.11
N THR A 329 -8.72 -26.69 -26.28
CA THR A 329 -7.62 -26.65 -27.26
C THR A 329 -8.21 -26.55 -28.66
N VAL A 330 -7.37 -26.16 -29.62
CA VAL A 330 -7.75 -26.24 -31.02
C VAL A 330 -8.13 -27.69 -31.33
N ALA A 331 -9.40 -27.93 -31.69
CA ALA A 331 -10.00 -29.25 -31.62
C ALA A 331 -9.45 -30.27 -32.65
N LYS A 332 -8.62 -29.82 -33.61
CA LYS A 332 -8.12 -30.66 -34.70
C LYS A 332 -6.85 -30.11 -35.31
N PHE A 333 -6.11 -31.02 -35.94
CA PHE A 333 -5.12 -30.64 -36.94
C PHE A 333 -5.83 -29.93 -38.10
N GLU A 334 -5.33 -28.77 -38.49
CA GLU A 334 -5.87 -28.02 -39.62
C GLU A 334 -4.77 -27.25 -40.34
N LEU A 335 -4.72 -27.36 -41.66
CA LEU A 335 -3.95 -26.48 -42.52
C LEU A 335 -4.91 -25.50 -43.21
N ALA A 336 -4.84 -24.21 -42.89
CA ALA A 336 -5.72 -23.22 -43.50
C ALA A 336 -5.30 -22.89 -44.94
N GLN A 337 -6.24 -22.36 -45.73
CA GLN A 337 -5.91 -21.75 -47.00
C GLN A 337 -4.99 -20.54 -46.78
N ASN A 338 -3.88 -20.46 -47.51
CA ASN A 338 -2.98 -19.32 -47.45
C ASN A 338 -3.75 -18.03 -47.84
N TYR A 339 -3.45 -16.92 -47.16
CA TYR A 339 -4.04 -15.63 -47.48
C TYR A 339 -2.96 -14.55 -47.62
N PRO A 340 -3.00 -13.72 -48.69
CA PRO A 340 -3.92 -13.82 -49.85
C PRO A 340 -3.66 -15.07 -50.73
N ASN A 341 -4.65 -15.50 -51.53
CA ASN A 341 -4.47 -16.49 -52.61
C ASN A 341 -5.44 -16.16 -53.76
N PRO A 342 -4.97 -15.75 -54.96
CA PRO A 342 -3.57 -15.62 -55.37
C PRO A 342 -2.76 -14.57 -54.57
N PHE A 343 -1.43 -14.68 -54.54
CA PHE A 343 -0.54 -13.78 -53.79
C PHE A 343 0.61 -13.23 -54.63
N ASN A 344 1.20 -12.10 -54.20
CA ASN A 344 2.36 -11.46 -54.84
C ASN A 344 3.17 -10.59 -53.83
N PRO A 345 4.49 -10.83 -53.61
CA PRO A 345 5.15 -12.13 -53.66
C PRO A 345 4.99 -12.89 -52.32
N SER A 346 4.28 -12.33 -51.34
CA SER A 346 4.16 -12.88 -49.98
C SER A 346 2.74 -13.30 -49.60
N THR A 347 2.63 -14.35 -48.80
CA THR A 347 1.37 -14.83 -48.21
C THR A 347 1.61 -15.33 -46.79
N THR A 348 0.56 -15.37 -45.97
CA THR A 348 0.59 -16.05 -44.67
C THR A 348 -0.10 -17.40 -44.78
N ILE A 349 0.55 -18.44 -44.25
CA ILE A 349 0.01 -19.79 -44.08
C ILE A 349 -0.29 -19.98 -42.60
N SER A 350 -1.54 -20.31 -42.26
CA SER A 350 -1.94 -20.59 -40.87
C SER A 350 -2.22 -22.08 -40.71
N PHE A 351 -1.88 -22.64 -39.57
CA PHE A 351 -2.22 -24.01 -39.21
C PHE A 351 -2.42 -24.17 -37.72
N SER A 352 -3.11 -25.22 -37.30
CA SER A 352 -3.26 -25.59 -35.91
C SER A 352 -2.92 -27.05 -35.67
N ILE A 353 -2.38 -27.33 -34.50
CA ILE A 353 -2.13 -28.69 -34.03
C ILE A 353 -2.75 -28.86 -32.62
N PRO A 354 -3.53 -29.94 -32.38
CA PRO A 354 -4.27 -30.15 -31.14
C PRO A 354 -3.39 -30.68 -30.00
N GLU A 355 -2.22 -31.23 -30.33
CA GLU A 355 -1.25 -31.82 -29.41
C GLU A 355 0.18 -31.59 -29.93
N GLY A 356 1.18 -31.74 -29.04
CA GLY A 356 2.58 -31.53 -29.39
C GLY A 356 3.08 -32.55 -30.43
N ALA A 357 3.67 -32.07 -31.52
CA ALA A 357 4.11 -32.91 -32.63
C ALA A 357 5.35 -32.35 -33.34
N ASN A 358 6.11 -33.23 -34.00
CA ASN A 358 7.10 -32.80 -35.00
C ASN A 358 6.37 -32.32 -36.25
N VAL A 359 6.51 -31.03 -36.54
CA VAL A 359 5.85 -30.34 -37.65
C VAL A 359 6.85 -30.04 -38.77
N ALA A 360 6.48 -30.41 -40.00
CA ALA A 360 7.16 -29.98 -41.21
C ALA A 360 6.17 -29.27 -42.14
N LEU A 361 6.39 -27.98 -42.40
CA LEU A 361 5.65 -27.20 -43.40
C LEU A 361 6.55 -26.93 -44.60
N LYS A 362 6.21 -27.52 -45.75
CA LYS A 362 7.04 -27.50 -46.96
C LYS A 362 6.27 -27.05 -48.18
N ILE A 363 6.97 -26.39 -49.10
CA ILE A 363 6.45 -25.87 -50.38
C ILE A 363 6.96 -26.77 -51.52
N TYR A 364 6.08 -27.10 -52.47
CA TYR A 364 6.35 -27.95 -53.62
C TYR A 364 5.89 -27.29 -54.93
N ASN A 365 6.57 -27.60 -56.03
CA ASN A 365 6.14 -27.23 -57.38
C ASN A 365 5.17 -28.29 -57.98
N THR A 366 4.70 -28.06 -59.21
CA THR A 366 3.77 -28.97 -59.91
C THR A 366 4.36 -30.34 -60.26
N LEU A 367 5.69 -30.48 -60.22
CA LEU A 367 6.40 -31.76 -60.41
C LEU A 367 6.59 -32.52 -59.09
N GLY A 368 6.10 -31.99 -57.96
CA GLY A 368 6.28 -32.58 -56.64
C GLY A 368 7.67 -32.37 -56.03
N GLN A 369 8.50 -31.51 -56.63
CA GLN A 369 9.83 -31.20 -56.08
C GLN A 369 9.68 -30.19 -54.93
N GLU A 370 10.39 -30.45 -53.82
CA GLU A 370 10.44 -29.52 -52.69
C GLU A 370 11.18 -28.24 -53.12
N VAL A 371 10.53 -27.09 -52.92
CA VAL A 371 11.04 -25.77 -53.27
C VAL A 371 11.59 -25.05 -52.03
N LYS A 372 10.92 -25.22 -50.88
CA LYS A 372 11.30 -24.56 -49.62
C LYS A 372 10.71 -25.28 -48.42
N THR A 373 11.49 -25.44 -47.36
CA THR A 373 11.00 -25.80 -46.03
C THR A 373 10.77 -24.50 -45.23
N LEU A 374 9.57 -24.31 -44.68
CA LEU A 374 9.19 -23.14 -43.87
C LEU A 374 9.25 -23.41 -42.37
N VAL A 375 8.89 -24.63 -41.95
CA VAL A 375 8.97 -25.10 -40.57
C VAL A 375 9.49 -26.53 -40.59
N ASN A 376 10.40 -26.87 -39.67
CA ASN A 376 10.85 -28.24 -39.44
C ASN A 376 11.30 -28.39 -37.98
N GLY A 377 10.48 -29.01 -37.14
CA GLY A 377 10.81 -29.27 -35.74
C GLY A 377 9.58 -29.47 -34.86
N PHE A 378 9.82 -29.70 -33.57
CA PHE A 378 8.77 -29.89 -32.59
C PHE A 378 7.98 -28.59 -32.33
N LYS A 379 6.65 -28.70 -32.25
CA LYS A 379 5.72 -27.62 -31.90
C LYS A 379 4.73 -28.14 -30.85
N GLU A 380 4.44 -27.30 -29.86
CA GLU A 380 3.40 -27.55 -28.86
C GLU A 380 1.99 -27.43 -29.47
N ALA A 381 0.95 -27.84 -28.74
CA ALA A 381 -0.42 -27.56 -29.14
C ALA A 381 -0.62 -26.04 -29.36
N GLY A 382 -1.38 -25.67 -30.40
CA GLY A 382 -1.68 -24.26 -30.66
C GLY A 382 -1.97 -23.94 -32.13
N SER A 383 -2.15 -22.64 -32.39
CA SER A 383 -2.29 -22.08 -33.73
C SER A 383 -1.06 -21.28 -34.13
N TYR A 384 -0.58 -21.50 -35.34
CA TYR A 384 0.65 -20.93 -35.88
C TYR A 384 0.38 -20.17 -37.18
N LYS A 385 1.12 -19.08 -37.39
CA LYS A 385 1.14 -18.30 -38.64
C LYS A 385 2.56 -18.21 -39.16
N VAL A 386 2.76 -18.54 -40.43
CA VAL A 386 4.06 -18.54 -41.09
C VAL A 386 3.98 -17.68 -42.34
N ASN A 387 4.85 -16.68 -42.43
CA ASN A 387 4.98 -15.85 -43.62
C ASN A 387 5.87 -16.55 -44.66
N PHE A 388 5.36 -16.63 -45.88
CA PHE A 388 6.09 -17.16 -47.03
C PHE A 388 6.34 -16.05 -48.03
N ASP A 389 7.62 -15.74 -48.28
CA ASP A 389 8.07 -14.86 -49.36
C ASP A 389 8.58 -15.72 -50.53
N ALA A 390 7.94 -15.54 -51.69
CA ALA A 390 8.19 -16.23 -52.95
C ALA A 390 8.86 -15.36 -54.02
N LYS A 391 9.53 -14.26 -53.65
CA LYS A 391 10.16 -13.31 -54.59
C LYS A 391 11.03 -13.97 -55.67
N ASN A 392 11.73 -15.05 -55.30
CA ASN A 392 12.65 -15.80 -56.17
C ASN A 392 11.99 -16.94 -56.97
N LEU A 393 10.66 -17.09 -56.90
CA LEU A 393 9.91 -18.10 -57.64
C LEU A 393 9.20 -17.48 -58.86
N THR A 394 8.93 -18.27 -59.88
CA THR A 394 8.17 -17.83 -61.07
C THR A 394 6.67 -17.85 -60.78
N SER A 395 5.87 -17.03 -61.47
CA SER A 395 4.41 -17.12 -61.38
C SER A 395 3.94 -18.52 -61.75
N GLY A 396 2.93 -19.04 -61.04
CA GLY A 396 2.43 -20.39 -61.26
C GLY A 396 1.73 -20.99 -60.05
N LEU A 397 1.38 -22.27 -60.22
CA LEU A 397 0.75 -23.08 -59.19
C LEU A 397 1.81 -23.72 -58.29
N TYR A 398 1.61 -23.62 -56.98
CA TYR A 398 2.43 -24.27 -55.97
C TYR A 398 1.54 -25.02 -54.98
N PHE A 399 2.14 -25.97 -54.27
CA PHE A 399 1.50 -26.70 -53.20
C PHE A 399 2.26 -26.49 -51.91
N TYR A 400 1.56 -26.48 -50.78
CA TYR A 400 2.17 -26.52 -49.47
C TYR A 400 1.58 -27.67 -48.68
N LYS A 401 2.45 -28.38 -47.98
CA LYS A 401 2.14 -29.58 -47.22
C LYS A 401 2.52 -29.38 -45.77
N LEU A 402 1.60 -29.69 -44.87
CA LEU A 402 1.85 -29.78 -43.44
C LEU A 402 1.86 -31.26 -43.06
N ASP A 403 3.00 -31.72 -42.55
CA ASP A 403 3.12 -33.00 -41.86
C ASP A 403 3.26 -32.74 -40.36
N ALA A 404 2.38 -33.32 -39.54
CA ALA A 404 2.37 -33.18 -38.09
C ALA A 404 1.95 -34.50 -37.42
N GLY A 405 2.92 -35.31 -36.98
CA GLY A 405 2.64 -36.65 -36.45
C GLY A 405 2.01 -37.56 -37.52
N THR A 406 0.78 -38.02 -37.30
CA THR A 406 -0.01 -38.82 -38.26
C THR A 406 -0.82 -37.97 -39.24
N PHE A 407 -0.90 -36.66 -39.01
CA PHE A 407 -1.64 -35.74 -39.87
C PHE A 407 -0.80 -35.29 -41.06
N SER A 408 -1.42 -35.30 -42.24
CA SER A 408 -0.82 -34.81 -43.48
C SER A 408 -1.89 -34.14 -44.34
N GLU A 409 -1.79 -32.84 -44.57
CA GLU A 409 -2.69 -32.08 -45.44
C GLU A 409 -1.89 -31.29 -46.47
N VAL A 410 -2.39 -31.27 -47.71
CA VAL A 410 -1.81 -30.51 -48.82
C VAL A 410 -2.84 -29.49 -49.30
N ARG A 411 -2.40 -28.25 -49.51
CA ARG A 411 -3.21 -27.21 -50.15
C ARG A 411 -2.47 -26.56 -51.30
N LYS A 412 -3.24 -26.02 -52.24
CA LYS A 412 -2.71 -25.32 -53.42
C LYS A 412 -2.70 -23.81 -53.20
N MET A 413 -1.73 -23.14 -53.77
CA MET A 413 -1.62 -21.68 -53.78
C MET A 413 -1.15 -21.18 -55.14
N THR A 414 -1.56 -19.98 -55.53
CA THR A 414 -1.25 -19.38 -56.84
C THR A 414 -0.40 -18.13 -56.64
N LEU A 415 0.81 -18.14 -57.18
CA LEU A 415 1.69 -16.98 -57.22
C LEU A 415 1.46 -16.23 -58.54
N ILE A 416 1.12 -14.94 -58.44
CA ILE A 416 1.02 -14.02 -59.59
C ILE A 416 2.14 -12.99 -59.43
N LYS A 417 2.87 -12.69 -60.50
CA LYS A 417 3.85 -11.60 -60.51
C LYS A 417 3.29 -10.43 -61.28
#